data_AF-A0A2N5Z6J4-F1
#
_entry.id   AF-A0A2N5Z6J4-F1
#
_cell.length_a   1.000
_cell.length_b   1.000
_cell.length_c   1.000
_cell.angle_alpha   90.00
_cell.angle_beta   90.00
_cell.angle_gamma   90.00
#
_symmetry.space_group_name_H-M   'P 1'
#
loop_
_entity.id
_entity.type
_entity.pdbx_description
1 polymer ?
#
loop_
_entity_poly.entity_id
_entity_poly.type
_entity_poly.pdbx_seq_one_letter_code
_entity_poly.pdbx_strand_id
1 'polypeptide(L)'
;MELSSKEFIQKVFIEETENLVRQGFYHFAFVIMSQALETLGSFLDSKPLKARDQSKLRFSHAMNKLMPIKYARLNDNHLLYDQLRASLAHTFTTSRQIILSSRTNHEFGKKHLQKQDDKLILVAEDFYEDLKKACLRLLNGMEKGIVSDKKINTEFYYCF
;
A
#
# COMPACT_ATOMS: atom_id res chain seq x y z
N MET A 1 5.76 -23.00 11.96
CA MET A 1 6.88 -22.11 11.60
C MET A 1 6.39 -20.68 11.82
N GLU A 2 7.02 -19.92 12.72
CA GLU A 2 6.59 -18.55 13.02
C GLU A 2 7.09 -17.64 11.89
N LEU A 3 6.19 -17.12 11.05
CA LEU A 3 6.51 -16.18 9.99
C LEU A 3 6.94 -14.84 10.61
N SER A 4 8.18 -14.42 10.37
CA SER A 4 8.65 -13.09 10.77
C SER A 4 7.91 -12.00 10.00
N SER A 5 7.91 -10.77 10.53
CA SER A 5 7.35 -9.62 9.81
C SER A 5 8.04 -9.37 8.46
N LYS A 6 9.35 -9.64 8.37
CA LYS A 6 10.13 -9.49 7.14
C LYS A 6 9.67 -10.49 6.09
N GLU A 7 9.52 -11.76 6.48
CA GLU A 7 9.01 -12.80 5.59
C GLU A 7 7.55 -12.52 5.18
N PHE A 8 6.74 -12.01 6.10
CA PHE A 8 5.37 -11.59 5.79
C PHE A 8 5.31 -10.48 4.74
N ILE A 9 6.11 -9.42 4.90
CA ILE A 9 6.19 -8.31 3.93
C ILE A 9 6.69 -8.83 2.58
N GLN A 10 7.74 -9.65 2.58
CA GLN A 10 8.32 -10.23 1.37
C GLN A 10 7.30 -11.10 0.62
N LYS A 11 6.66 -12.05 1.31
CA LYS A 11 5.71 -12.98 0.69
C LYS A 11 4.41 -12.29 0.27
N VAL A 12 3.73 -11.63 1.20
CA VAL A 12 2.36 -11.15 0.96
C VAL A 12 2.34 -9.83 0.20
N PHE A 13 3.15 -8.86 0.63
CA PHE A 13 3.11 -7.50 0.05
C PHE A 13 3.96 -7.35 -1.21
N ILE A 14 5.02 -8.15 -1.36
CA ILE A 14 5.84 -8.13 -2.58
C ILE A 14 5.38 -9.23 -3.54
N GLU A 15 5.56 -10.50 -3.20
CA GLU A 15 5.42 -11.61 -4.15
C GLU A 15 3.97 -11.91 -4.56
N GLU A 16 3.07 -12.08 -3.59
CA GLU A 16 1.65 -12.37 -3.88
C GLU A 16 0.95 -11.19 -4.55
N THR A 17 1.28 -9.96 -4.12
CA THR A 17 0.77 -8.75 -4.78
C THR A 17 1.31 -8.60 -6.20
N GLU A 18 2.59 -8.96 -6.46
CA GLU A 18 3.15 -9.03 -7.81
C GLU A 18 2.35 -9.97 -8.70
N ASN A 19 2.00 -11.14 -8.16
CA ASN A 19 1.23 -12.13 -8.88
C ASN A 19 -0.17 -11.60 -9.24
N LEU A 20 -0.85 -10.89 -8.33
CA LEU A 20 -2.15 -10.26 -8.64
C LEU A 20 -2.02 -9.26 -9.79
N VAL A 21 -1.00 -8.39 -9.75
CA VAL A 21 -0.76 -7.39 -10.80
C VAL A 21 -0.42 -8.06 -12.13
N ARG A 22 0.49 -9.04 -12.12
CA ARG A 22 0.94 -9.75 -13.33
C ARG A 22 -0.19 -10.52 -14.02
N GLN A 23 -1.13 -11.08 -13.24
CA GLN A 23 -2.29 -11.80 -13.76
C GLN A 23 -3.47 -10.88 -14.13
N GLY A 24 -3.33 -9.56 -13.99
CA GLY A 24 -4.38 -8.60 -14.34
C GLY A 24 -5.52 -8.51 -13.32
N PHE A 25 -5.36 -9.05 -12.11
CA PHE A 25 -6.33 -8.93 -11.02
C PHE A 25 -6.22 -7.56 -10.32
N TYR A 26 -6.28 -6.49 -11.09
CA TYR A 26 -5.93 -5.14 -10.65
C TYR A 26 -6.81 -4.62 -9.51
N HIS A 27 -8.10 -4.94 -9.52
CA HIS A 27 -9.01 -4.53 -8.46
C HIS A 27 -8.55 -5.06 -7.09
N PHE A 28 -8.30 -6.36 -7.01
CA PHE A 28 -7.78 -7.00 -5.80
C PHE A 28 -6.38 -6.49 -5.46
N ALA A 29 -5.53 -6.26 -6.46
CA ALA A 29 -4.22 -5.66 -6.24
C ALA A 29 -4.34 -4.28 -5.56
N PHE A 30 -5.23 -3.39 -6.00
CA PHE A 30 -5.43 -2.08 -5.36
C PHE A 30 -5.90 -2.16 -3.91
N VAL A 31 -6.77 -3.12 -3.59
CA VAL A 31 -7.17 -3.39 -2.21
C VAL A 31 -5.93 -3.81 -1.42
N ILE A 32 -5.24 -4.88 -1.84
CA ILE A 32 -4.07 -5.37 -1.10
C ILE A 32 -2.98 -4.30 -0.94
N MET A 33 -2.66 -3.54 -2.00
CA MET A 33 -1.68 -2.46 -1.96
C MET A 33 -2.06 -1.37 -0.95
N SER A 34 -3.35 -0.99 -0.88
CA SER A 34 -3.83 0.04 0.05
C SER A 34 -3.73 -0.39 1.51
N GLN A 35 -4.06 -1.64 1.79
CA GLN A 35 -3.94 -2.26 3.12
C GLN A 35 -2.47 -2.51 3.49
N ALA A 36 -1.62 -2.86 2.52
CA ALA A 36 -0.19 -3.01 2.71
C ALA A 36 0.43 -1.68 3.16
N LEU A 37 0.11 -0.56 2.50
CA LEU A 37 0.63 0.76 2.88
C LEU A 37 0.30 1.13 4.34
N GLU A 38 -0.93 0.87 4.79
CA GLU A 38 -1.26 1.05 6.20
C GLU A 38 -0.41 0.17 7.12
N THR A 39 -0.26 -1.10 6.75
CA THR A 39 0.53 -2.04 7.54
C THR A 39 2.00 -1.62 7.58
N LEU A 40 2.60 -1.21 6.46
CA LEU A 40 3.96 -0.67 6.43
C LEU A 40 4.10 0.55 7.34
N GLY A 41 3.12 1.45 7.30
CA GLY A 41 3.09 2.64 8.13
C GLY A 41 2.99 2.33 9.63
N SER A 42 2.40 1.20 10.00
CA SER A 42 2.39 0.74 11.38
C SER A 42 3.79 0.52 11.92
N PHE A 43 4.76 0.05 11.12
CA PHE A 43 6.15 -0.13 11.57
C PHE A 43 6.88 1.20 11.85
N LEU A 44 6.31 2.34 11.42
CA LEU A 44 6.89 3.67 11.58
C LEU A 44 6.38 4.41 12.83
N ASP A 45 5.56 3.74 13.65
CA ASP A 45 5.09 4.23 14.95
C ASP A 45 5.46 3.26 16.08
N SER A 46 5.31 3.69 17.33
CA SER A 46 5.59 2.85 18.52
C SER A 46 4.38 2.05 19.02
N LYS A 47 3.21 2.16 18.38
CA LYS A 47 1.97 1.53 18.85
C LYS A 47 1.86 0.07 18.41
N PRO A 48 1.21 -0.82 19.18
CA PRO A 48 0.95 -2.19 18.73
C PRO A 48 0.18 -2.23 17.39
N LEU A 49 0.37 -3.27 16.57
CA LEU A 49 -0.32 -3.40 15.28
C LEU A 49 -1.86 -3.30 15.41
N LYS A 50 -2.42 -3.85 16.49
CA LYS A 50 -3.87 -3.85 16.76
C LYS A 50 -4.40 -2.54 17.39
N ALA A 51 -3.59 -1.50 17.50
CA ALA A 51 -4.02 -0.22 18.07
C ALA A 51 -5.17 0.40 17.25
N ARG A 52 -6.24 0.82 17.93
CA ARG A 52 -7.43 1.43 17.32
C ARG A 52 -7.14 2.84 16.81
N ASP A 53 -7.93 3.27 15.82
CA ASP A 53 -7.91 4.63 15.27
C ASP A 53 -6.56 5.08 14.71
N GLN A 54 -5.74 4.13 14.24
CA GLN A 54 -4.42 4.42 13.66
C GLN A 54 -4.38 4.34 12.13
N SER A 55 -5.42 3.82 11.49
CA SER A 55 -5.40 3.55 10.04
C SER A 55 -5.02 4.77 9.20
N LYS A 56 -5.65 5.93 9.46
CA LYS A 56 -5.39 7.19 8.77
C LYS A 56 -3.94 7.63 8.88
N LEU A 57 -3.42 7.65 10.11
CA LEU A 57 -2.06 8.10 10.40
C LEU A 57 -1.02 7.14 9.83
N ARG A 58 -1.21 5.82 10.00
CA ARG A 58 -0.30 4.80 9.50
C ARG A 58 -0.20 4.80 7.99
N PHE A 59 -1.34 4.75 7.29
CA PHE A 59 -1.35 4.88 5.83
C PHE A 59 -0.59 6.13 5.38
N SER A 60 -0.82 7.25 6.06
CA SER A 60 -0.16 8.51 5.74
C SER A 60 1.33 8.52 6.06
N HIS A 61 1.77 7.83 7.11
CA HIS A 61 3.19 7.66 7.40
C HIS A 61 3.91 6.89 6.29
N ALA A 62 3.32 5.81 5.78
CA ALA A 62 3.90 5.08 4.66
C ALA A 62 3.95 5.94 3.38
N MET A 63 2.86 6.64 3.06
CA MET A 63 2.82 7.55 1.92
C MET A 63 3.86 8.66 2.00
N ASN A 64 4.08 9.22 3.19
CA ASN A 64 4.94 10.39 3.37
C ASN A 64 6.41 10.00 3.53
N LYS A 65 6.72 8.80 4.04
CA LYS A 65 8.09 8.39 4.38
C LYS A 65 8.67 7.28 3.50
N LEU A 66 7.85 6.39 2.96
CA LEU A 66 8.32 5.20 2.22
C LEU A 66 8.09 5.30 0.71
N MET A 67 6.96 5.87 0.28
CA MET A 67 6.63 6.03 -1.13
C MET A 67 7.47 7.14 -1.80
N PRO A 68 7.48 7.22 -3.14
CA PRO A 68 8.08 8.37 -3.83
C PRO A 68 7.49 9.71 -3.35
N ILE A 69 8.31 10.77 -3.35
CA ILE A 69 7.95 12.09 -2.77
C ILE A 69 6.66 12.69 -3.36
N LYS A 70 6.29 12.32 -4.59
CA LYS A 70 5.04 12.76 -5.23
C LYS A 70 3.80 12.34 -4.45
N TYR A 71 3.81 11.15 -3.82
CA TYR A 71 2.68 10.66 -3.02
C TYR A 71 2.46 11.50 -1.76
N ALA A 72 3.52 12.01 -1.13
CA ALA A 72 3.39 12.87 0.04
C ALA A 72 2.56 14.13 -0.26
N ARG A 73 2.73 14.70 -1.47
CA ARG A 73 1.93 15.85 -1.93
C ARG A 73 0.49 15.47 -2.25
N LEU A 74 0.27 14.30 -2.84
CA LEU A 74 -1.07 13.81 -3.18
C LEU A 74 -1.87 13.36 -1.96
N ASN A 75 -1.18 12.93 -0.90
CA ASN A 75 -1.77 12.57 0.39
C ASN A 75 -1.88 13.76 1.36
N ASP A 76 -1.80 14.99 0.85
CA ASP A 76 -2.06 16.18 1.66
C ASP A 76 -3.42 16.07 2.36
N ASN A 77 -3.49 16.50 3.62
CA ASN A 77 -4.67 16.34 4.47
C ASN A 77 -5.30 14.92 4.46
N HIS A 78 -4.48 13.88 4.26
CA HIS A 78 -4.91 12.47 4.22
C HIS A 78 -5.84 12.11 3.04
N LEU A 79 -5.81 12.89 1.95
CA LEU A 79 -6.71 12.67 0.81
C LEU A 79 -6.64 11.26 0.22
N LEU A 80 -5.45 10.71 0.01
CA LEU A 80 -5.32 9.33 -0.51
C LEU A 80 -5.83 8.29 0.49
N TYR A 81 -5.69 8.54 1.80
CA TYR A 81 -6.31 7.66 2.78
C TYR A 81 -7.84 7.65 2.62
N ASP A 82 -8.48 8.82 2.60
CA ASP A 82 -9.94 8.91 2.56
C ASP A 82 -10.49 8.39 1.21
N GLN A 83 -9.86 8.78 0.10
CA GLN A 83 -10.33 8.51 -1.27
C GLN A 83 -9.98 7.12 -1.81
N LEU A 84 -8.84 6.54 -1.39
CA LEU A 84 -8.37 5.23 -1.85
C LEU A 84 -8.56 4.18 -0.75
N ARG A 85 -7.76 4.26 0.32
CA ARG A 85 -7.70 3.21 1.35
C ARG A 85 -9.07 3.01 1.99
N ALA A 86 -9.61 4.04 2.63
CA ALA A 86 -10.85 3.95 3.40
C ALA A 86 -12.02 3.54 2.50
N SER A 87 -12.09 4.12 1.30
CA SER A 87 -13.11 3.76 0.31
C SER A 87 -13.04 2.27 -0.08
N LEU A 88 -11.85 1.76 -0.44
CA LEU A 88 -11.67 0.34 -0.78
C LEU A 88 -11.97 -0.60 0.39
N ALA A 89 -11.58 -0.21 1.61
CA ALA A 89 -11.84 -1.00 2.81
C ALA A 89 -13.35 -1.12 3.15
N HIS A 90 -14.09 -0.03 3.00
CA HIS A 90 -15.50 0.03 3.41
C HIS A 90 -16.49 -0.35 2.31
N THR A 91 -16.14 -0.12 1.04
CA THR A 91 -17.08 -0.24 -0.08
C THR A 91 -16.55 -1.06 -1.24
N PHE A 92 -15.30 -1.54 -1.16
CA PHE A 92 -14.63 -2.27 -2.24
C PHE A 92 -14.60 -1.47 -3.56
N THR A 93 -14.66 -0.15 -3.49
CA THR A 93 -14.51 0.77 -4.63
C THR A 93 -13.80 2.04 -4.16
N THR A 94 -13.35 2.88 -5.09
CA THR A 94 -12.73 4.17 -4.75
C THR A 94 -13.75 5.29 -4.70
N SER A 95 -13.35 6.43 -4.13
CA SER A 95 -14.11 7.67 -4.31
C SER A 95 -14.22 8.07 -5.80
N ARG A 96 -15.13 9.00 -6.10
CA ARG A 96 -15.32 9.55 -7.45
C ARG A 96 -14.12 10.36 -7.95
N GLN A 97 -13.17 10.67 -7.06
CA GLN A 97 -11.96 11.45 -7.34
C GLN A 97 -10.75 10.59 -7.73
N ILE A 98 -10.90 9.25 -7.78
CA ILE A 98 -9.83 8.34 -8.20
C ILE A 98 -10.29 7.50 -9.39
N ILE A 99 -9.41 7.39 -10.39
CA ILE A 99 -9.52 6.43 -11.48
C ILE A 99 -8.47 5.34 -11.24
N LEU A 100 -8.94 4.10 -11.11
CA LEU A 100 -8.08 2.93 -11.12
C LEU A 100 -7.92 2.44 -12.57
N SER A 101 -6.68 2.21 -13.00
CA SER A 101 -6.36 1.82 -14.36
C SER A 101 -5.19 0.82 -14.41
N SER A 102 -4.82 0.42 -15.62
CA SER A 102 -3.71 -0.47 -15.93
C SER A 102 -2.89 0.09 -17.10
N ARG A 103 -1.64 -0.35 -17.24
CA ARG A 103 -0.77 0.07 -18.37
C ARG A 103 -1.36 -0.30 -19.74
N THR A 104 -2.22 -1.33 -19.79
CA THR A 104 -2.92 -1.78 -20.99
C THR A 104 -4.09 -0.87 -21.40
N ASN A 105 -4.56 0.02 -20.52
CA ASN A 105 -5.62 0.97 -20.85
C ASN A 105 -5.11 2.08 -21.78
N HIS A 106 -5.76 2.24 -22.94
CA HIS A 106 -5.33 3.21 -23.96
C HIS A 106 -5.43 4.68 -23.51
N GLU A 107 -6.39 5.02 -22.66
CA GLU A 107 -6.64 6.41 -22.24
C GLU A 107 -5.78 6.82 -21.04
N PHE A 108 -5.63 5.93 -20.06
CA PHE A 108 -5.09 6.23 -18.74
C PHE A 108 -3.80 5.48 -18.39
N GLY A 109 -3.40 4.46 -19.16
CA GLY A 109 -2.30 3.56 -18.82
C GLY A 109 -0.91 4.21 -18.76
N LYS A 110 -0.76 5.45 -19.26
CA LYS A 110 0.48 6.25 -19.17
C LYS A 110 0.35 7.47 -18.26
N LYS A 111 -0.75 7.56 -17.50
CA LYS A 111 -1.13 8.76 -16.74
C LYS A 111 -1.00 8.58 -15.22
N HIS A 112 -0.17 7.65 -14.76
CA HIS A 112 0.03 7.41 -13.33
C HIS A 112 0.40 8.69 -12.58
N LEU A 113 -0.32 8.96 -11.48
CA LEU A 113 -0.22 10.15 -10.64
C LEU A 113 -0.54 11.48 -11.35
N GLN A 114 -1.13 11.44 -12.53
CA GLN A 114 -1.65 12.62 -13.22
C GLN A 114 -3.11 12.85 -12.83
N LYS A 115 -3.56 14.10 -12.96
CA LYS A 115 -4.97 14.47 -12.81
C LYS A 115 -5.60 14.70 -14.19
N GLN A 116 -6.80 14.17 -14.38
CA GLN A 116 -7.66 14.48 -15.52
C GLN A 116 -9.09 14.70 -14.99
N ASP A 117 -9.72 15.82 -15.35
CA ASP A 117 -11.05 16.20 -14.87
C ASP A 117 -11.18 16.12 -13.33
N ASP A 118 -10.17 16.67 -12.64
CA ASP A 118 -10.02 16.63 -11.17
C ASP A 118 -9.91 15.24 -10.53
N LYS A 119 -9.80 14.18 -11.33
CA LYS A 119 -9.60 12.80 -10.85
C LYS A 119 -8.14 12.41 -10.92
N LEU A 120 -7.63 11.83 -9.84
CA LEU A 120 -6.29 11.26 -9.79
C LEU A 120 -6.29 9.86 -10.44
N ILE A 121 -5.35 9.63 -11.35
CA ILE A 121 -5.21 8.34 -12.02
C ILE A 121 -4.12 7.51 -11.33
N LEU A 122 -4.49 6.30 -10.90
CA LEU A 122 -3.57 5.29 -10.39
C LEU A 122 -3.51 4.12 -11.38
N VAL A 123 -2.30 3.79 -11.84
CA VAL A 123 -2.05 2.66 -12.73
C VAL A 123 -1.50 1.54 -11.87
N ALA A 124 -2.12 0.36 -11.92
CA ALA A 124 -1.86 -0.71 -10.98
C ALA A 124 -0.39 -1.14 -10.95
N GLU A 125 0.22 -1.30 -12.13
CA GLU A 125 1.60 -1.73 -12.27
C GLU A 125 2.59 -0.70 -11.72
N ASP A 126 2.39 0.58 -12.03
CA ASP A 126 3.25 1.66 -11.52
C ASP A 126 3.10 1.82 -10.00
N PHE A 127 1.86 1.75 -9.49
CA PHE A 127 1.59 1.84 -8.06
C PHE A 127 2.21 0.67 -7.29
N TYR A 128 2.17 -0.54 -7.86
CA TYR A 128 2.83 -1.71 -7.30
C TYR A 128 4.35 -1.57 -7.27
N GLU A 129 4.96 -1.10 -8.37
CA GLU A 129 6.41 -0.88 -8.41
C GLU A 129 6.86 0.11 -7.32
N ASP A 130 6.04 1.12 -7.04
CA ASP A 130 6.31 2.08 -5.96
C ASP A 130 6.07 1.49 -4.56
N LEU A 131 5.03 0.66 -4.38
CA LEU A 131 4.83 -0.10 -3.15
C LEU A 131 6.00 -1.05 -2.89
N LYS A 132 6.47 -1.79 -3.90
CA LYS A 132 7.61 -2.72 -3.79
C LYS A 132 8.85 -1.98 -3.28
N LYS A 133 9.14 -0.80 -3.83
CA LYS A 133 10.22 0.06 -3.34
C LYS A 133 10.01 0.49 -1.89
N ALA A 134 8.78 0.81 -1.50
CA ALA A 134 8.43 1.16 -0.12
C ALA A 134 8.66 -0.03 0.85
N CYS A 135 8.25 -1.24 0.48
CA CYS A 135 8.53 -2.47 1.23
C CYS A 135 10.04 -2.68 1.41
N LEU A 136 10.81 -2.62 0.32
CA LEU A 136 12.26 -2.80 0.35
C LEU A 136 12.97 -1.75 1.21
N ARG A 137 12.52 -0.49 1.18
CA ARG A 137 13.02 0.58 2.07
C ARG A 137 12.77 0.26 3.54
N LEU A 138 11.58 -0.23 3.87
CA LEU A 138 11.24 -0.62 5.23
C LEU A 138 12.12 -1.80 5.69
N LEU A 139 12.22 -2.85 4.88
CA LEU A 139 13.05 -4.04 5.18
C LEU A 139 14.51 -3.67 5.44
N ASN A 140 15.10 -2.83 4.58
CA ASN A 140 16.46 -2.30 4.79
C ASN A 140 16.58 -1.48 6.09
N GLY A 141 15.56 -0.70 6.44
CA GLY A 141 15.49 0.01 7.72
C GLY A 141 15.47 -0.95 8.92
N MET A 142 14.78 -2.08 8.81
CA MET A 142 14.73 -3.12 9.83
C MET A 142 16.06 -3.88 9.94
N GLU A 143 16.71 -4.17 8.82
CA GLU A 143 18.04 -4.79 8.79
C GLU A 143 19.11 -3.92 9.45
N LYS A 144 19.03 -2.60 9.27
CA LYS A 144 19.92 -1.63 9.90
C LYS A 144 19.57 -1.30 11.36
N GLY A 145 18.51 -1.90 11.91
CA GLY A 145 18.04 -1.62 13.26
C GLY A 145 17.44 -0.21 13.47
N ILE A 146 17.16 0.51 12.38
CA ILE A 146 16.52 1.84 12.42
C ILE A 146 15.01 1.70 12.68
N VAL A 147 14.41 0.64 12.15
CA VAL A 147 12.99 0.31 12.31
C VAL A 147 12.87 -0.94 13.17
N SER A 148 12.11 -0.85 14.26
CA SER A 148 11.84 -1.99 15.13
C SER A 148 10.92 -3.00 14.47
N ASP A 149 11.16 -4.28 14.75
CA ASP A 149 10.24 -5.35 14.38
C ASP A 149 8.91 -5.25 15.15
N LYS A 150 7.82 -5.75 14.56
CA LYS A 150 6.52 -5.92 15.18
C LYS A 150 6.01 -7.34 14.94
N LYS A 151 5.55 -7.97 16.02
CA LYS A 151 5.02 -9.34 15.96
C LYS A 151 3.75 -9.41 15.10
N ILE A 152 3.81 -10.18 14.03
CA ILE A 152 2.64 -10.56 13.22
C ILE A 152 1.93 -11.75 13.88
N ASN A 153 0.60 -11.78 13.82
CA ASN A 153 -0.14 -12.95 14.28
C ASN A 153 -0.07 -14.07 13.24
N THR A 154 0.76 -15.06 13.47
CA THR A 154 0.99 -16.18 12.54
C THR A 154 -0.11 -17.24 12.62
N GLU A 155 -0.91 -17.27 13.69
CA GLU A 155 -2.06 -18.19 13.85
C GLU A 155 -3.21 -17.86 12.89
N PHE A 156 -3.13 -16.75 12.14
CA PHE A 156 -4.10 -16.38 11.13
C PHE A 156 -3.89 -17.11 9.78
N TYR A 157 -2.71 -17.69 9.55
CA TYR A 157 -2.36 -18.33 8.29
C TYR A 157 -2.16 -19.84 8.48
N TYR A 158 -3.20 -20.62 8.16
CA TYR A 158 -3.08 -22.08 7.95
C TYR A 158 -2.95 -22.45 6.47
N CYS A 159 -2.87 -21.46 5.58
CA CYS A 159 -2.83 -21.62 4.13
C CYS A 159 -1.41 -21.58 3.55
N PHE A 160 -0.37 -21.69 4.40
CA PHE A 160 1.03 -21.68 4.01
C PHE A 160 1.74 -22.98 4.41
#